data_AF-A0A2D0Q288-F1
#
_entry.id   AF-A0A2D0Q288-F1
#
_cell.length_a   1.000
_cell.length_b   1.000
_cell.length_c   1.000
_cell.angle_alpha   90.00
_cell.angle_beta   90.00
_cell.angle_gamma   90.00
#
_symmetry.space_group_name_H-M   'P 1'
#
loop_
_entity.id
_entity.type
_entity.pdbx_description
1 polymer ?
#
loop_
_entity_poly.entity_id
_entity_poly.type
_entity_poly.pdbx_seq_one_letter_code
_entity_poly.pdbx_strand_id
1 'polypeptide(L)'
;MTAGVSIFAFSVVCLFSVLVILSRVYVDCQLTDAQLCHMCEGAIQNHSAVWRFCLSEGRIEGRCCLQDEEENILGLDLSNCSLSQVEDLHVASAAVIVDLSSNPISNMSDFIFQGFNYLSHLILPIKLDCPGGNTSWDRVDVNHDTRLCEGQRNACNQTGQMSLDCPENSICMPYGPGFVQCSCTHNFHGYKCLREGHFPMLEVMAVLGGSTVVVSMLLWITQRRKVKGT
;
A
#
# COMPACT_ATOMS: atom_id res chain seq x y z
N MET A 1 38.27 45.33 -6.89
CA MET A 1 37.82 44.20 -6.07
C MET A 1 36.31 44.15 -6.15
N THR A 2 35.72 43.08 -6.72
CA THR A 2 34.50 42.38 -6.23
C THR A 2 34.04 41.34 -7.25
N ALA A 3 34.30 40.09 -6.89
CA ALA A 3 33.49 38.87 -7.09
C ALA A 3 32.78 38.67 -8.45
N GLY A 4 33.45 37.96 -9.37
CA GLY A 4 32.78 37.20 -10.41
C GLY A 4 32.14 35.96 -9.81
N VAL A 5 30.82 35.99 -9.63
CA VAL A 5 30.06 34.80 -9.22
C VAL A 5 30.09 33.83 -10.41
N SER A 6 30.74 32.69 -10.21
CA SER A 6 30.92 31.66 -11.23
C SER A 6 29.55 31.10 -11.66
N ILE A 7 29.31 31.02 -12.96
CA ILE A 7 28.10 30.41 -13.57
C ILE A 7 27.86 28.98 -13.03
N PHE A 8 28.92 28.29 -12.60
CA PHE A 8 28.83 27.00 -11.90
C PHE A 8 28.07 27.07 -10.57
N ALA A 9 28.21 28.15 -9.81
CA ALA A 9 27.49 28.32 -8.54
C ALA A 9 25.99 28.49 -8.78
N PHE A 10 25.58 29.21 -9.84
CA PHE A 10 24.17 29.36 -10.20
C PHE A 10 23.53 28.04 -10.68
N SER A 11 24.26 27.24 -11.47
CA SER A 11 23.77 25.95 -11.96
C SER A 11 23.62 24.91 -10.83
N VAL A 12 24.57 24.87 -9.89
CA VAL A 12 24.50 23.97 -8.72
C VAL A 12 23.35 24.38 -7.80
N VAL A 13 23.17 25.69 -7.56
CA VAL A 13 22.04 26.21 -6.76
C VAL A 13 20.70 25.90 -7.45
N CYS A 14 20.58 26.07 -8.77
CA CYS A 14 19.38 25.73 -9.52
C CYS A 14 19.05 24.22 -9.44
N LEU A 15 20.03 23.34 -9.65
CA LEU A 15 19.86 21.89 -9.52
C LEU A 15 19.44 21.49 -8.11
N PHE A 16 20.05 22.09 -7.08
CA PHE A 16 19.66 21.88 -5.69
C PHE A 16 18.23 22.34 -5.43
N SER A 17 17.83 23.51 -5.92
CA SER A 17 16.45 23.98 -5.78
C SER A 17 15.44 23.13 -6.54
N VAL A 18 15.78 22.59 -7.72
CA VAL A 18 14.90 21.66 -8.46
C VAL A 18 14.77 20.33 -7.73
N LEU A 19 15.86 19.78 -7.17
CA LEU A 19 15.83 18.57 -6.32
C LEU A 19 15.02 18.80 -5.02
N VAL A 20 15.12 19.99 -4.41
CA VAL A 20 14.33 20.37 -3.23
C VAL A 20 12.85 20.55 -3.59
N ILE A 21 12.53 21.11 -4.76
CA ILE A 21 11.13 21.24 -5.22
C ILE A 21 10.54 19.86 -5.55
N LEU A 22 11.29 19.00 -6.25
CA LEU A 22 10.85 17.63 -6.57
C LEU A 22 10.65 16.77 -5.31
N SER A 23 11.45 16.97 -4.26
CA SER A 23 11.27 16.30 -2.96
C SER A 23 10.15 16.87 -2.10
N ARG A 24 9.75 18.13 -2.32
CA ARG A 24 8.63 18.78 -1.60
C ARG A 24 7.26 18.52 -2.24
N VAL A 25 7.20 18.17 -3.52
CA VAL A 25 5.95 17.94 -4.27
C VAL A 25 5.40 16.51 -4.10
N TYR A 26 6.17 15.59 -3.51
CA TYR A 26 5.64 14.30 -3.08
C TYR A 26 4.97 14.43 -1.71
N VAL A 27 3.84 15.13 -1.66
CA VAL A 27 2.88 15.00 -0.56
C VAL A 27 1.83 14.03 -1.08
N ASP A 28 2.07 12.75 -0.83
CA ASP A 28 1.06 11.73 -1.03
C ASP A 28 0.01 11.92 0.08
N CYS A 29 -1.26 12.10 -0.30
CA CYS A 29 -2.35 12.21 0.66
C CYS A 29 -2.75 10.79 1.10
N GLN A 30 -1.83 10.08 1.75
CA GLN A 30 -2.10 8.79 2.36
C GLN A 30 -2.82 9.03 3.69
N LEU A 31 -3.90 8.29 3.92
CA LEU A 31 -4.57 8.25 5.21
C LEU A 31 -3.57 7.70 6.23
N THR A 32 -3.07 8.51 7.16
CA THR A 32 -2.19 8.00 8.21
C THR A 32 -2.97 7.11 9.17
N ASP A 33 -2.33 6.15 9.83
CA ASP A 33 -2.93 5.24 10.82
C ASP A 33 -3.81 6.00 11.83
N ALA A 34 -3.31 7.13 12.32
CA ALA A 34 -4.02 8.03 13.24
C ALA A 34 -5.36 8.55 12.68
N GLN A 35 -5.45 8.84 11.39
CA GLN A 35 -6.68 9.36 10.77
C GLN A 35 -7.73 8.25 10.62
N LEU A 36 -7.32 7.01 10.33
CA LEU A 36 -8.24 5.88 10.23
C LEU A 36 -8.83 5.51 11.60
N CYS A 37 -7.99 5.54 12.65
CA CYS A 37 -8.40 5.25 14.03
C CYS A 37 -9.32 6.30 14.66
N HIS A 38 -9.41 7.48 14.05
CA HIS A 38 -10.28 8.59 14.43
C HIS A 38 -11.33 8.93 13.37
N MET A 39 -11.49 8.10 12.33
CA MET A 39 -12.49 8.30 11.26
C MET A 39 -13.92 8.31 11.82
N CYS A 40 -14.13 7.67 12.96
CA CYS A 40 -15.37 7.64 13.70
C CYS A 40 -15.13 8.12 15.13
N GLU A 41 -16.02 8.96 15.64
CA GLU A 41 -15.93 9.43 17.03
C GLU A 41 -16.14 8.29 18.02
N GLY A 42 -15.47 8.39 19.16
CA GLY A 42 -15.57 7.44 20.26
C GLY A 42 -14.47 6.37 20.28
N ALA A 43 -14.59 5.47 21.25
CA ALA A 43 -13.71 4.32 21.42
C ALA A 43 -14.36 3.05 20.86
N ILE A 44 -13.57 1.98 20.69
CA ILE A 44 -14.07 0.65 20.36
C ILE A 44 -15.26 0.28 21.26
N GLN A 45 -16.32 -0.29 20.68
CA GLN A 45 -17.52 -0.66 21.41
C GLN A 45 -17.21 -1.74 22.46
N ASN A 46 -17.55 -1.48 23.72
CA ASN A 46 -17.34 -2.44 24.80
C ASN A 46 -18.02 -3.78 24.49
N HIS A 47 -17.28 -4.87 24.66
CA HIS A 47 -17.74 -6.23 24.39
C HIS A 47 -18.03 -6.54 22.91
N SER A 48 -17.60 -5.70 21.97
CA SER A 48 -17.52 -6.09 20.56
C SER A 48 -16.49 -7.20 20.37
N ALA A 49 -16.51 -7.84 19.19
CA ALA A 49 -15.50 -8.83 18.86
C ALA A 49 -14.09 -8.18 18.78
N VAL A 50 -14.00 -6.98 18.20
CA VAL A 50 -12.76 -6.19 18.14
C VAL A 50 -12.25 -5.88 19.54
N TRP A 51 -13.13 -5.42 20.45
CA TRP A 51 -12.75 -5.14 21.84
C TRP A 51 -12.13 -6.35 22.54
N ARG A 52 -12.77 -7.52 22.43
CA ARG A 52 -12.26 -8.74 23.06
C ARG A 52 -10.92 -9.18 22.48
N PHE A 53 -10.76 -9.08 21.17
CA PHE A 53 -9.51 -9.37 20.49
C PHE A 53 -8.37 -8.44 20.96
N CYS A 54 -8.66 -7.15 21.10
CA CYS A 54 -7.65 -6.20 21.55
C CYS A 54 -7.16 -6.44 22.96
N LEU A 55 -8.02 -6.87 23.88
CA LEU A 55 -7.60 -7.15 25.26
C LEU A 55 -6.50 -8.21 25.35
N SER A 56 -6.35 -9.08 24.35
CA SER A 56 -5.31 -10.10 24.31
C SER A 56 -4.14 -9.77 23.38
N GLU A 57 -4.37 -9.09 22.27
CA GLU A 57 -3.40 -8.99 21.17
C GLU A 57 -2.77 -7.61 20.98
N GLY A 58 -3.24 -6.55 21.66
CA GLY A 58 -2.64 -5.23 21.48
C GLY A 58 -3.20 -4.09 22.33
N ARG A 59 -2.81 -2.87 21.99
CA ARG A 59 -3.28 -1.64 22.65
C ARG A 59 -4.44 -1.00 21.89
N ILE A 60 -5.39 -0.45 22.62
CA ILE A 60 -6.52 0.26 22.03
C ILE A 60 -6.18 1.73 21.87
N GLU A 61 -6.34 2.26 20.65
CA GLU A 61 -6.22 3.68 20.33
C GLU A 61 -7.40 4.12 19.47
N GLY A 62 -8.30 4.94 20.05
CA GLY A 62 -9.54 5.35 19.39
C GLY A 62 -10.39 4.13 19.02
N ARG A 63 -10.60 3.94 17.72
CA ARG A 63 -11.32 2.82 17.11
C ARG A 63 -10.43 1.67 16.62
N CYS A 64 -9.12 1.77 16.84
CA CYS A 64 -8.15 0.78 16.41
C CYS A 64 -7.58 -0.06 17.55
N CYS A 65 -7.22 -1.27 17.17
CA CYS A 65 -6.35 -2.18 17.87
C CYS A 65 -4.96 -2.09 17.24
N LEU A 66 -3.97 -1.61 17.97
CA LEU A 66 -2.61 -1.46 17.47
C LEU A 66 -1.71 -2.55 18.06
N GLN A 67 -0.81 -3.06 17.24
CA GLN A 67 0.29 -3.90 17.68
C GLN A 67 1.30 -3.05 18.46
N ASP A 68 1.76 -3.55 19.61
CA ASP A 68 2.56 -2.76 20.55
C ASP A 68 3.91 -2.28 19.99
N GLU A 69 4.56 -3.06 19.11
CA GLU A 69 5.92 -2.76 18.62
C GLU A 69 5.96 -2.10 17.23
N GLU A 70 5.02 -2.45 16.36
CA GLU A 70 5.07 -2.12 14.93
C GLU A 70 4.02 -1.08 14.54
N GLU A 71 3.16 -0.66 15.48
CA GLU A 71 2.00 0.23 15.29
C GLU A 71 1.00 -0.24 14.22
N ASN A 72 1.13 -1.46 13.71
CA ASN A 72 0.19 -2.05 12.76
C ASN A 72 -1.23 -2.14 13.36
N ILE A 73 -2.23 -1.80 12.55
CA ILE A 73 -3.64 -1.97 12.94
C ILE A 73 -4.02 -3.45 12.83
N LEU A 74 -4.12 -4.15 13.97
CA LEU A 74 -4.55 -5.56 14.06
C LEU A 74 -6.08 -5.70 14.08
N GLY A 75 -6.79 -4.64 14.46
CA GLY A 75 -8.24 -4.66 14.62
C GLY A 75 -8.83 -3.27 14.38
N LEU A 76 -9.97 -3.22 13.72
CA LEU A 76 -10.60 -1.96 13.32
C LEU A 76 -12.11 -2.00 13.60
N ASP A 77 -12.59 -1.13 14.48
CA ASP A 77 -14.00 -1.00 14.83
C ASP A 77 -14.62 0.28 14.24
N LEU A 78 -15.20 0.14 13.07
CA LEU A 78 -15.95 1.20 12.39
C LEU A 78 -17.46 0.95 12.47
N SER A 79 -17.91 0.20 13.47
CA SER A 79 -19.32 -0.13 13.65
C SER A 79 -20.11 1.07 14.19
N ASN A 80 -21.34 1.23 13.71
CA ASN A 80 -22.27 2.28 14.14
C ASN A 80 -21.70 3.70 14.00
N CYS A 81 -21.04 3.97 12.88
CA CYS A 81 -20.40 5.25 12.57
C CYS A 81 -21.21 6.10 11.58
N SER A 82 -22.43 5.67 11.23
CA SER A 82 -23.30 6.29 10.21
C SER A 82 -22.62 6.43 8.84
N LEU A 83 -21.70 5.52 8.52
CA LEU A 83 -20.96 5.53 7.26
C LEU A 83 -21.87 5.09 6.10
N SER A 84 -22.04 5.93 5.08
CA SER A 84 -22.77 5.57 3.86
C SER A 84 -21.90 4.90 2.81
N GLN A 85 -20.60 5.20 2.85
CA GLN A 85 -19.56 4.68 1.96
C GLN A 85 -18.27 4.51 2.76
N VAL A 86 -17.44 3.58 2.32
CA VAL A 86 -16.10 3.35 2.84
C VAL A 86 -15.20 3.29 1.62
N GLU A 87 -14.19 4.15 1.60
CA GLU A 87 -13.15 4.16 0.58
C GLU A 87 -11.82 4.05 1.30
N ASP A 88 -10.91 3.25 0.74
CA ASP A 88 -9.53 3.06 1.20
C ASP A 88 -9.37 2.61 2.67
N LEU A 89 -9.13 1.31 2.85
CA LEU A 89 -8.72 0.73 4.13
C LEU A 89 -7.30 0.15 4.08
N HIS A 90 -6.50 0.44 3.04
CA HIS A 90 -5.24 -0.29 2.79
C HIS A 90 -4.22 -0.17 3.94
N VAL A 91 -4.26 0.93 4.68
CA VAL A 91 -3.45 1.19 5.87
C VAL A 91 -3.70 0.14 6.96
N ALA A 92 -4.92 -0.39 7.05
CA ALA A 92 -5.27 -1.46 7.96
C ALA A 92 -5.13 -2.87 7.34
N SER A 93 -4.34 -3.05 6.27
CA SER A 93 -4.19 -4.35 5.60
C SER A 93 -3.62 -5.47 6.48
N ALA A 94 -2.96 -5.13 7.60
CA ALA A 94 -2.54 -6.08 8.63
C ALA A 94 -3.67 -6.55 9.55
N ALA A 95 -4.88 -5.97 9.44
CA ALA A 95 -5.96 -6.24 10.35
C ALA A 95 -6.44 -7.69 10.26
N VAL A 96 -6.60 -8.28 11.44
CA VAL A 96 -7.15 -9.63 11.66
C VAL A 96 -8.66 -9.57 11.86
N ILE A 97 -9.16 -8.47 12.43
CA ILE A 97 -10.59 -8.26 12.67
C ILE A 97 -11.05 -6.88 12.24
N VAL A 98 -12.14 -6.81 11.46
CA VAL A 98 -12.74 -5.56 11.02
C VAL A 98 -14.25 -5.61 11.23
N ASP A 99 -14.80 -4.58 11.87
CA ASP A 99 -16.23 -4.43 12.10
C ASP A 99 -16.77 -3.17 11.42
N LEU A 100 -17.62 -3.37 10.41
CA LEU A 100 -18.34 -2.33 9.66
C LEU A 100 -19.84 -2.37 9.93
N SER A 101 -20.30 -3.18 10.89
CA SER A 101 -21.71 -3.38 11.18
C SER A 101 -22.43 -2.11 11.60
N SER A 102 -23.77 -2.15 11.58
CA SER A 102 -24.62 -1.02 12.00
C SER A 102 -24.35 0.29 11.23
N ASN A 103 -23.91 0.20 9.98
CA ASN A 103 -23.76 1.36 9.09
C ASN A 103 -24.75 1.30 7.90
N PRO A 104 -25.22 2.44 7.38
CA PRO A 104 -26.11 2.52 6.22
C PRO A 104 -25.39 2.28 4.88
N ILE A 105 -24.43 1.36 4.81
CA ILE A 105 -23.68 1.04 3.60
C ILE A 105 -24.54 0.14 2.71
N SER A 106 -24.86 0.59 1.50
CA SER A 106 -25.70 -0.16 0.55
C SER A 106 -24.91 -0.98 -0.45
N ASN A 107 -23.68 -0.57 -0.77
CA ASN A 107 -22.80 -1.24 -1.71
C ASN A 107 -21.34 -0.93 -1.35
N MET A 108 -20.43 -1.87 -1.61
CA MET A 108 -19.02 -1.75 -1.32
C MET A 108 -18.23 -2.61 -2.31
N SER A 109 -17.05 -2.14 -2.72
CA SER A 109 -16.19 -2.90 -3.61
C SER A 109 -15.27 -3.84 -2.83
N ASP A 110 -15.15 -5.08 -3.29
CA ASP A 110 -14.22 -6.07 -2.75
C ASP A 110 -12.75 -5.59 -2.77
N PHE A 111 -12.39 -4.70 -3.70
CA PHE A 111 -11.03 -4.15 -3.84
C PHE A 111 -10.54 -3.40 -2.60
N ILE A 112 -11.44 -2.94 -1.73
CA ILE A 112 -11.07 -2.28 -0.46
C ILE A 112 -10.28 -3.23 0.44
N PHE A 113 -10.56 -4.53 0.36
CA PHE A 113 -9.86 -5.57 1.14
C PHE A 113 -8.67 -6.18 0.40
N GLN A 114 -8.23 -5.56 -0.70
CA GLN A 114 -7.02 -5.97 -1.38
C GLN A 114 -5.81 -5.74 -0.46
N GLY A 115 -4.98 -6.77 -0.31
CA GLY A 115 -3.83 -6.79 0.61
C GLY A 115 -4.14 -7.30 2.02
N PHE A 116 -5.42 -7.47 2.39
CA PHE A 116 -5.81 -8.02 3.69
C PHE A 116 -5.63 -9.53 3.71
N ASN A 117 -4.42 -9.99 4.06
CA ASN A 117 -4.06 -11.41 3.94
C ASN A 117 -4.38 -12.24 5.18
N TYR A 118 -4.77 -11.60 6.28
CA TYR A 118 -4.91 -12.22 7.60
C TYR A 118 -6.27 -12.00 8.26
N LEU A 119 -7.30 -11.61 7.48
CA LEU A 119 -8.64 -11.38 8.04
C LEU A 119 -9.22 -12.68 8.57
N SER A 120 -9.30 -12.78 9.88
CA SER A 120 -9.99 -13.88 10.55
C SER A 120 -11.48 -13.59 10.66
N HIS A 121 -11.86 -12.34 10.95
CA HIS A 121 -13.24 -11.94 11.20
C HIS A 121 -13.56 -10.63 10.49
N LEU A 122 -14.54 -10.66 9.59
CA LEU A 122 -15.09 -9.46 8.95
C LEU A 122 -16.59 -9.40 9.21
N ILE A 123 -17.02 -8.35 9.90
CA ILE A 123 -18.43 -8.14 10.28
C ILE A 123 -18.98 -7.01 9.41
N LEU A 124 -20.00 -7.33 8.61
CA LEU A 124 -20.59 -6.43 7.62
C LEU A 124 -22.07 -6.16 7.91
N PRO A 125 -22.61 -5.03 7.43
CA PRO A 125 -24.06 -4.85 7.31
C PRO A 125 -24.68 -5.97 6.47
N ILE A 126 -25.87 -6.45 6.84
CA ILE A 126 -26.54 -7.62 6.22
C ILE A 126 -26.68 -7.55 4.69
N LYS A 127 -26.81 -6.34 4.13
CA LYS A 127 -27.00 -6.10 2.69
C LYS A 127 -25.74 -6.36 1.87
N LEU A 128 -24.58 -6.40 2.50
CA LEU A 128 -23.31 -6.65 1.83
C LEU A 128 -22.98 -8.13 1.85
N ASP A 129 -22.37 -8.61 0.78
CA ASP A 129 -21.78 -9.94 0.73
C ASP A 129 -20.34 -9.91 1.22
N CYS A 130 -19.84 -11.07 1.63
CA CYS A 130 -18.43 -11.21 1.98
C CYS A 130 -17.56 -11.00 0.72
N PRO A 131 -16.44 -10.27 0.82
CA PRO A 131 -15.56 -10.04 -0.32
C PRO A 131 -14.97 -11.36 -0.81
N GLY A 132 -14.88 -11.51 -2.13
CA GLY A 132 -14.50 -12.76 -2.77
C GLY A 132 -15.57 -13.86 -2.69
N GLY A 133 -16.77 -13.54 -2.20
CA GLY A 133 -17.90 -14.45 -2.09
C GLY A 133 -17.74 -15.52 -1.00
N ASN A 134 -18.74 -16.39 -0.89
CA ASN A 134 -18.83 -17.40 0.17
C ASN A 134 -17.69 -18.43 0.17
N THR A 135 -17.05 -18.64 -0.99
CA THR A 135 -15.96 -19.60 -1.17
C THR A 135 -14.63 -19.11 -0.61
N SER A 136 -14.49 -17.80 -0.41
CA SER A 136 -13.28 -17.17 0.13
C SER A 136 -13.16 -17.23 1.64
N TRP A 137 -14.16 -17.81 2.32
CA TRP A 137 -14.27 -17.89 3.77
C TRP A 137 -14.58 -19.32 4.22
N ASP A 138 -14.16 -19.67 5.42
CA ASP A 138 -14.46 -20.97 6.03
C ASP A 138 -15.91 -21.05 6.47
N ARG A 139 -16.42 -19.96 7.05
CA ARG A 139 -17.80 -19.84 7.49
C ARG A 139 -18.34 -18.45 7.18
N VAL A 140 -19.58 -18.41 6.70
CA VAL A 140 -20.34 -17.17 6.54
C VAL A 140 -21.67 -17.35 7.25
N ASP A 141 -21.86 -16.57 8.30
CA ASP A 141 -23.07 -16.59 9.11
C ASP A 141 -23.85 -15.30 8.90
N VAL A 142 -25.14 -15.43 8.57
CA VAL A 142 -26.05 -14.30 8.39
C VAL A 142 -26.98 -14.25 9.59
N ASN A 143 -26.86 -13.19 10.40
CA ASN A 143 -27.79 -12.89 11.49
C ASN A 143 -28.82 -11.84 11.01
N HIS A 144 -29.76 -11.45 11.87
CA HIS A 144 -30.84 -10.51 11.52
C HIS A 144 -30.35 -9.15 11.02
N ASP A 145 -29.23 -8.65 11.55
CA ASP A 145 -28.73 -7.29 11.24
C ASP A 145 -27.33 -7.27 10.62
N THR A 146 -26.59 -8.36 10.72
CA THR A 146 -25.17 -8.44 10.35
C THR A 146 -24.83 -9.70 9.60
N ARG A 147 -23.81 -9.62 8.76
CA ARG A 147 -23.15 -10.77 8.15
C ARG A 147 -21.75 -10.92 8.71
N LEU A 148 -21.42 -12.11 9.19
CA LEU A 148 -20.09 -12.47 9.66
C LEU A 148 -19.40 -13.33 8.61
N CYS A 149 -18.20 -12.92 8.19
CA CYS A 149 -17.30 -13.69 7.36
C CYS A 149 -16.13 -14.13 8.22
N GLU A 150 -15.95 -15.43 8.40
CA GLU A 150 -14.96 -16.01 9.32
C GLU A 150 -14.01 -16.96 8.60
N GLY A 151 -12.73 -16.86 8.94
CA GLY A 151 -11.65 -17.70 8.43
C GLY A 151 -11.41 -17.45 6.95
N GLN A 152 -10.71 -16.37 6.61
CA GLN A 152 -10.31 -16.12 5.22
C GLN A 152 -9.48 -17.31 4.70
N ARG A 153 -9.90 -17.85 3.56
CA ARG A 153 -9.18 -18.92 2.88
C ARG A 153 -8.09 -18.36 2.00
N ASN A 154 -6.97 -19.07 1.94
CA ASN A 154 -5.93 -18.77 0.97
C ASN A 154 -6.45 -19.03 -0.45
N ALA A 155 -6.58 -17.96 -1.24
CA ALA A 155 -7.08 -18.03 -2.61
C ALA A 155 -6.22 -18.92 -3.53
N CYS A 156 -4.92 -19.07 -3.26
CA CYS A 156 -4.04 -19.96 -4.01
C CYS A 156 -4.29 -21.46 -3.74
N ASN A 157 -4.97 -21.81 -2.64
CA ASN A 157 -5.28 -23.19 -2.28
C ASN A 157 -6.64 -23.66 -2.81
N GLN A 158 -7.38 -22.81 -3.53
CA GLN A 158 -8.72 -23.14 -4.03
C GLN A 158 -8.63 -23.97 -5.32
N THR A 159 -9.12 -25.20 -5.28
CA THR A 159 -9.16 -26.17 -6.40
C THR A 159 -10.16 -25.83 -7.51
N GLY A 160 -10.95 -24.75 -7.36
CA GLY A 160 -12.19 -24.56 -8.12
C GLY A 160 -12.18 -23.58 -9.29
N GLN A 161 -11.32 -22.57 -9.29
CA GLN A 161 -11.32 -21.54 -10.34
C GLN A 161 -10.04 -20.71 -10.24
N MET A 162 -9.13 -20.93 -11.18
CA MET A 162 -7.89 -20.16 -11.32
C MET A 162 -6.98 -20.19 -10.08
N SER A 163 -6.21 -21.28 -9.92
CA SER A 163 -4.77 -21.02 -9.87
C SER A 163 -4.47 -20.33 -11.19
N LEU A 164 -4.59 -18.99 -11.21
CA LEU A 164 -4.12 -18.17 -12.30
C LEU A 164 -2.72 -18.69 -12.56
N ASP A 165 -2.47 -19.35 -13.69
CA ASP A 165 -1.18 -19.96 -13.98
C ASP A 165 -0.16 -18.83 -13.94
N CYS A 166 0.46 -18.67 -12.78
CA CYS A 166 1.44 -17.64 -12.56
C CYS A 166 2.55 -17.91 -13.59
N PRO A 167 3.10 -16.86 -14.23
CA PRO A 167 4.11 -17.03 -15.25
C PRO A 167 5.30 -17.86 -14.74
N GLU A 168 6.11 -18.40 -15.65
CA GLU A 168 7.34 -19.10 -15.24
C GLU A 168 8.15 -18.26 -14.26
N ASN A 169 8.76 -18.93 -13.28
CA ASN A 169 9.54 -18.29 -12.20
C ASN A 169 8.72 -17.35 -11.31
N SER A 170 7.43 -17.64 -11.12
CA SER A 170 6.60 -16.97 -10.13
C SER A 170 5.73 -17.94 -9.35
N ILE A 171 5.33 -17.52 -8.15
CA ILE A 171 4.52 -18.28 -7.21
C ILE A 171 3.25 -17.49 -6.89
N CYS A 172 2.13 -18.23 -6.76
CA CYS A 172 0.88 -17.66 -6.30
C CYS A 172 1.00 -17.24 -4.84
N MET A 173 0.57 -16.02 -4.54
CA MET A 173 0.46 -15.48 -3.19
C MET A 173 -0.96 -14.92 -2.98
N PRO A 174 -1.54 -15.08 -1.78
CA PRO A 174 -2.81 -14.44 -1.45
C PRO A 174 -2.65 -12.91 -1.46
N TYR A 175 -3.72 -12.20 -1.82
CA TYR A 175 -3.74 -10.74 -1.85
C TYR A 175 -5.06 -10.12 -1.39
N GLY A 176 -5.68 -10.69 -0.36
CA GLY A 176 -7.02 -10.35 0.08
C GLY A 176 -8.04 -11.48 -0.09
N PRO A 177 -9.26 -11.34 0.47
CA PRO A 177 -10.32 -12.33 0.32
C PRO A 177 -10.72 -12.48 -1.16
N GLY A 178 -10.47 -13.67 -1.74
CA GLY A 178 -10.76 -13.95 -3.15
C GLY A 178 -9.78 -13.33 -4.16
N PHE A 179 -8.71 -12.68 -3.70
CA PHE A 179 -7.69 -12.07 -4.56
C PHE A 179 -6.38 -12.87 -4.52
N VAL A 180 -5.73 -12.96 -5.67
CA VAL A 180 -4.41 -13.57 -5.84
C VAL A 180 -3.46 -12.59 -6.51
N GLN A 181 -2.17 -12.72 -6.19
CA GLN A 181 -1.09 -12.06 -6.91
C GLN A 181 0.03 -13.06 -7.21
N CYS A 182 0.79 -12.83 -8.27
CA CYS A 182 1.97 -13.63 -8.58
C CYS A 182 3.22 -12.86 -8.15
N SER A 183 4.02 -13.47 -7.27
CA SER A 183 5.31 -12.93 -6.84
C SER A 183 6.45 -13.73 -7.47
N CYS A 184 7.57 -13.09 -7.78
CA CYS A 184 8.70 -13.79 -8.40
C CYS A 184 9.36 -14.77 -7.42
N THR A 185 9.83 -15.90 -7.94
CA THR A 185 10.67 -16.83 -7.18
C THR A 185 12.02 -16.20 -6.87
N HIS A 186 12.74 -16.80 -5.92
CA HIS A 186 14.06 -16.32 -5.50
C HIS A 186 15.00 -16.11 -6.72
N ASN A 187 15.74 -14.99 -6.73
CA ASN A 187 16.61 -14.50 -7.83
C ASN A 187 15.92 -13.98 -9.10
N PHE A 188 14.60 -14.13 -9.24
CA PHE A 188 13.86 -13.59 -10.37
C PHE A 188 13.19 -12.26 -10.01
N HIS A 189 13.15 -11.35 -10.98
CA HIS A 189 12.59 -10.02 -10.79
C HIS A 189 12.10 -9.40 -12.10
N GLY A 190 11.46 -8.23 -11.99
CA GLY A 190 10.93 -7.46 -13.10
C GLY A 190 9.58 -7.96 -13.59
N TYR A 191 9.09 -7.33 -14.66
CA TYR A 191 7.81 -7.69 -15.28
C TYR A 191 7.85 -9.15 -15.76
N LYS A 192 6.88 -9.96 -15.32
CA LYS A 192 6.76 -11.41 -15.60
C LYS A 192 7.92 -12.27 -15.07
N CYS A 193 8.74 -11.77 -14.13
CA CYS A 193 9.79 -12.56 -13.50
C CYS A 193 10.82 -13.18 -14.47
N LEU A 194 11.09 -12.49 -15.58
CA LEU A 194 11.99 -12.99 -16.65
C LEU A 194 13.46 -12.61 -16.45
N ARG A 195 13.78 -11.75 -15.47
CA ARG A 195 15.15 -11.29 -15.22
C ARG A 195 15.72 -12.04 -14.03
N GLU A 196 16.90 -12.60 -14.20
CA GLU A 196 17.65 -13.28 -13.15
C GLU A 196 18.86 -12.44 -12.72
N GLY A 197 19.21 -12.51 -11.44
CA GLY A 197 20.41 -11.87 -10.90
C GLY A 197 20.20 -10.42 -10.46
N HIS A 198 21.24 -9.59 -10.52
CA HIS A 198 21.17 -8.19 -10.11
C HIS A 198 21.29 -7.28 -11.33
N PHE A 199 20.50 -6.21 -11.36
CA PHE A 199 20.65 -5.19 -12.40
C PHE A 199 22.06 -4.56 -12.28
N PRO A 200 22.88 -4.52 -13.36
CA PRO A 200 24.26 -4.02 -13.34
C PRO A 200 24.27 -2.49 -13.27
N MET A 201 23.83 -1.95 -12.12
CA MET A 201 23.60 -0.53 -11.89
C MET A 201 24.86 0.29 -12.17
N LEU A 202 26.02 -0.23 -11.76
CA LEU A 202 27.30 0.45 -11.94
C LEU A 202 27.71 0.58 -13.41
N GLU A 203 27.49 -0.46 -14.23
CA GLU A 203 27.81 -0.41 -15.67
C GLU A 203 26.90 0.59 -16.39
N VAL A 204 25.60 0.52 -16.13
CA VAL A 204 24.62 1.43 -16.74
C VAL A 204 24.89 2.87 -16.33
N MET A 205 25.14 3.13 -15.05
CA MET A 205 25.47 4.47 -14.56
C MET A 205 26.83 4.96 -15.05
N ALA A 206 27.82 4.09 -15.22
CA ALA A 206 29.11 4.47 -15.78
C ALA A 206 28.97 4.89 -17.25
N VAL A 207 28.18 4.17 -18.05
CA VAL A 207 27.91 4.52 -19.45
C VAL A 207 27.12 5.83 -19.55
N LEU A 208 26.02 5.95 -18.80
CA LEU A 208 25.18 7.15 -18.80
C LEU A 208 25.93 8.37 -18.25
N GLY A 209 26.59 8.23 -17.09
CA GLY A 209 27.37 9.28 -16.46
C GLY A 209 28.58 9.68 -17.30
N GLY A 210 29.34 8.70 -17.80
CA GLY A 210 30.52 8.92 -18.63
C GLY A 210 30.16 9.64 -19.95
N SER A 211 29.14 9.16 -20.66
CA SER A 211 28.67 9.83 -21.88
C SER A 211 28.18 11.26 -21.61
N THR A 212 27.46 11.48 -20.51
CA THR A 212 27.00 12.83 -20.10
C THR A 212 28.16 13.77 -19.83
N VAL A 213 29.21 13.32 -19.13
CA VAL A 213 30.42 14.13 -18.87
C VAL A 213 31.13 14.47 -20.18
N VAL A 214 31.31 13.49 -21.06
CA VAL A 214 31.97 13.69 -22.36
C VAL A 214 31.20 14.69 -23.22
N VAL A 215 29.87 14.53 -23.35
CA VAL A 215 29.02 15.46 -24.09
C VAL A 215 29.06 16.85 -23.46
N SER A 216 28.98 16.95 -22.13
CA SER A 216 29.06 18.23 -21.43
C SER A 216 30.40 18.94 -21.65
N MET A 217 31.51 18.20 -21.64
CA MET A 217 32.84 18.74 -21.96
C MET A 217 32.93 19.20 -23.42
N LEU A 218 32.41 18.41 -24.37
CA LEU A 218 32.39 18.77 -25.79
C LEU A 218 31.56 20.03 -26.03
N LEU A 219 30.36 20.10 -25.45
CA LEU A 219 29.51 21.28 -25.51
C LEU A 219 30.19 22.49 -24.88
N TRP A 220 30.85 22.33 -23.74
CA TRP A 220 31.60 23.40 -23.09
C TRP A 220 32.72 23.94 -23.99
N ILE A 221 33.54 23.06 -24.57
CA ILE A 221 34.68 23.44 -25.41
C ILE A 221 34.20 24.10 -26.71
N THR A 222 33.16 23.56 -27.35
CA THR A 222 32.68 24.04 -28.65
C THR A 222 31.82 25.29 -28.53
N GLN A 223 30.96 25.40 -27.51
CA GLN A 223 30.05 26.54 -27.35
C GLN A 223 30.71 27.75 -26.66
N ARG A 224 31.65 27.58 -25.70
CA ARG A 224 32.37 28.74 -25.12
C ARG A 224 33.38 29.39 -26.06
N ARG A 225 33.87 28.67 -27.08
CA ARG A 225 34.86 29.23 -28.02
C ARG A 225 34.28 30.27 -29.00
N LYS A 226 32.97 30.51 -29.00
CA LYS A 226 32.32 31.57 -29.80
C LYS A 226 32.00 32.86 -29.04
N VAL A 227 32.47 33.03 -27.79
CA VAL A 227 32.36 34.32 -27.07
C VAL A 227 33.76 34.90 -26.80
N LYS A 228 34.33 35.52 -27.84
CA LYS A 228 35.14 36.75 -27.75
C LYS A 228 34.33 37.77 -28.55
N GLY A 229 33.57 38.67 -27.94
CA GLY A 229 34.09 39.83 -27.22
C GLY A 229 34.00 41.01 -28.18
N THR A 230 32.92 41.80 -28.08
CA THR A 230 32.89 43.20 -28.53
C THR A 230 32.94 44.06 -27.29
#